data_AF-A0A842V976-F1
#
_entry.id   AF-A0A842V976-F1
#
_cell.length_a   1.000
_cell.length_b   1.000
_cell.length_c   1.000
_cell.angle_alpha   90.00
_cell.angle_beta   90.00
_cell.angle_gamma   90.00
#
_symmetry.space_group_name_H-M   'P 1'
#
loop_
_entity.id
_entity.type
_entity.pdbx_description
1 polymer ?
#
loop_
_entity_poly.entity_id
_entity_poly.type
_entity_poly.pdbx_seq_one_letter_code
_entity_poly.pdbx_strand_id
1 'polypeptide(L)'
;MFEKIWKKLANIFKIRRFDLTFVCQRGRDYFAYPILAELEKQYKIHYVIIRHSREYLYKRLKGRVVWIEWALKPASVFSNRKLRGKKLFVRVLGSEVYTDWMEKINWSEIHRLIFVNRKREKEFKGSITNEVNTITIHNAIQIDHYAAKAVKASAKKLCCFSIAFLPWKGYKELLIFFAKLLERKDCFRLNLMAREAKKELEKKYFAELRKTIKMLDIEKKVTIKLRKNQIYIKDDHLNVTKFLHGNDIFLSFSKRESFHYAFAEALLCGLQGFYNSWYDNSAQYFWENWCYSSEDKMLSGILKWDELPISQKEKAIQQNRKYVVNHFNSSIVSQRFGRLLFKDE
;
A
#
# COMPACT_ATOMS: atom_id res chain seq x y z
N MET A 1 56.76 -1.86 -3.30
CA MET A 1 56.02 -3.04 -3.83
C MET A 1 55.02 -3.59 -2.81
N PHE A 2 55.42 -3.77 -1.55
CA PHE A 2 54.55 -4.22 -0.44
C PHE A 2 53.28 -3.36 -0.20
N GLU A 3 53.37 -2.03 -0.25
CA GLU A 3 52.21 -1.13 -0.08
C GLU A 3 51.11 -1.31 -1.15
N LYS A 4 51.52 -1.57 -2.40
CA LYS A 4 50.58 -1.83 -3.51
C LYS A 4 49.86 -3.17 -3.32
N ILE A 5 50.59 -4.19 -2.84
CA ILE A 5 50.03 -5.52 -2.53
C ILE A 5 49.09 -5.42 -1.33
N TRP A 6 49.43 -4.66 -0.29
CA TRP A 6 48.59 -4.44 0.89
C TRP A 6 47.32 -3.64 0.57
N LYS A 7 47.38 -2.60 -0.27
CA LYS A 7 46.18 -1.90 -0.78
C LYS A 7 45.30 -2.80 -1.63
N LYS A 8 45.88 -3.71 -2.43
CA LYS A 8 45.15 -4.68 -3.25
C LYS A 8 44.48 -5.75 -2.38
N LEU A 9 45.20 -6.29 -1.39
CA LEU A 9 44.69 -7.25 -0.40
C LEU A 9 43.65 -6.62 0.54
N ALA A 10 43.84 -5.38 0.99
CA ALA A 10 42.85 -4.66 1.80
C ALA A 10 41.56 -4.33 1.03
N ASN A 11 41.63 -4.25 -0.31
CA ASN A 11 40.44 -4.17 -1.16
C ASN A 11 39.77 -5.54 -1.38
N ILE A 12 40.56 -6.63 -1.43
CA ILE A 12 40.08 -8.01 -1.54
C ILE A 12 39.46 -8.50 -0.22
N PHE A 13 40.03 -8.10 0.92
CA PHE A 13 39.57 -8.40 2.28
C PHE A 13 38.75 -7.28 2.93
N LYS A 14 38.31 -6.28 2.15
CA LYS A 14 37.29 -5.34 2.61
C LYS A 14 36.02 -6.16 2.81
N ILE A 15 35.82 -6.71 4.01
CA ILE A 15 34.57 -7.32 4.44
C ILE A 15 33.51 -6.31 4.07
N ARG A 16 32.75 -6.58 3.00
CA ARG A 16 31.75 -5.64 2.48
C ARG A 16 30.77 -5.39 3.61
N ARG A 17 30.97 -4.26 4.30
CA ARG A 17 30.15 -3.81 5.42
C ARG A 17 28.76 -3.57 4.85
N PHE A 18 27.74 -4.01 5.56
CA PHE A 18 26.37 -3.75 5.12
C PHE A 18 26.15 -2.22 5.07
N ASP A 19 25.47 -1.76 4.02
CA ASP A 19 25.12 -0.35 3.87
C ASP A 19 23.91 -0.05 4.77
N LEU A 20 22.90 -0.92 4.68
CA LEU A 20 21.62 -0.82 5.37
C LEU A 20 21.38 -2.03 6.29
N THR A 21 20.81 -1.78 7.46
CA THR A 21 20.04 -2.79 8.21
C THR A 21 18.57 -2.50 8.08
N PHE A 22 17.82 -3.41 7.45
CA PHE A 22 16.36 -3.36 7.42
C PHE A 22 15.80 -4.18 8.59
N VAL A 23 14.95 -3.54 9.40
CA VAL A 23 14.33 -4.14 10.58
C VAL A 23 12.82 -4.14 10.39
N CYS A 24 12.19 -5.31 10.52
CA CYS A 24 10.73 -5.42 10.42
C CYS A 24 10.22 -6.60 11.26
N GLN A 25 8.95 -6.55 11.67
CA GLN A 25 8.29 -7.72 12.24
C GLN A 25 7.94 -8.71 11.13
N ARG A 26 8.01 -10.02 11.43
CA ARG A 26 7.67 -11.07 10.46
C ARG A 26 6.28 -10.85 9.86
N GLY A 27 6.19 -10.88 8.53
CA GLY A 27 4.93 -10.75 7.79
C GLY A 27 4.42 -9.32 7.64
N ARG A 28 5.26 -8.32 7.93
CA ARG A 28 4.94 -6.89 7.80
C ARG A 28 5.85 -6.13 6.82
N ASP A 29 6.72 -6.84 6.14
CA ASP A 29 7.74 -6.34 5.20
C ASP A 29 7.19 -6.12 3.79
N TYR A 30 5.95 -6.52 3.51
CA TYR A 30 5.36 -6.51 2.18
C TYR A 30 5.27 -5.12 1.53
N PHE A 31 5.18 -4.03 2.30
CA PHE A 31 5.20 -2.66 1.78
C PHE A 31 6.61 -2.12 1.52
N ALA A 32 7.63 -2.70 2.15
CA ALA A 32 9.02 -2.34 1.94
C ALA A 32 9.65 -3.19 0.83
N TYR A 33 9.14 -4.41 0.60
CA TYR A 33 9.69 -5.35 -0.38
C TYR A 33 9.93 -4.74 -1.77
N PRO A 34 8.99 -4.00 -2.39
CA PRO A 34 9.24 -3.38 -3.69
C PRO A 34 10.42 -2.39 -3.68
N ILE A 35 10.62 -1.71 -2.55
CA ILE A 35 11.70 -0.73 -2.38
C ILE A 35 13.03 -1.44 -2.17
N LEU A 36 13.04 -2.42 -1.26
CA LEU A 36 14.23 -3.18 -0.91
C LEU A 36 14.78 -3.95 -2.11
N ALA A 37 13.92 -4.58 -2.92
CA ALA A 37 14.33 -5.32 -4.11
C ALA A 37 15.09 -4.44 -5.13
N GLU A 38 14.74 -3.15 -5.24
CA GLU A 38 15.47 -2.19 -6.08
C GLU A 38 16.76 -1.70 -5.41
N LEU A 39 16.74 -1.44 -4.11
CA LEU A 39 17.93 -1.02 -3.36
C LEU A 39 19.00 -2.11 -3.33
N GLU A 40 18.62 -3.40 -3.28
CA GLU A 40 19.54 -4.54 -3.31
C GLU A 40 20.39 -4.60 -4.58
N LYS A 41 19.93 -4.00 -5.68
CA LYS A 41 20.71 -3.90 -6.93
C LYS A 41 21.98 -3.05 -6.75
N GLN A 42 22.02 -2.17 -5.75
CA GLN A 42 23.12 -1.21 -5.54
C GLN A 42 23.75 -1.32 -4.14
N TYR A 43 23.01 -1.77 -3.13
CA TYR A 43 23.41 -1.74 -1.74
C TYR A 43 23.32 -3.12 -1.08
N LYS A 44 24.23 -3.39 -0.15
CA LYS A 44 24.21 -4.62 0.64
C LYS A 44 23.32 -4.46 1.87
N ILE A 45 22.19 -5.17 1.90
CA ILE A 45 21.17 -5.06 2.96
C ILE A 45 21.29 -6.22 3.97
N HIS A 46 21.30 -5.88 5.26
CA HIS A 46 21.18 -6.84 6.36
C HIS A 46 19.75 -6.88 6.87
N TYR A 47 19.09 -8.04 6.73
CA TYR A 47 17.72 -8.22 7.19
C TYR A 47 17.63 -8.68 8.64
N VAL A 48 16.81 -7.98 9.42
CA VAL A 48 16.51 -8.26 10.82
C VAL A 48 15.00 -8.43 10.93
N ILE A 49 14.52 -9.64 10.60
CA ILE A 49 13.09 -9.98 10.68
C ILE A 49 12.77 -10.55 12.06
N ILE A 50 12.01 -9.81 12.85
CA ILE A 50 11.75 -10.10 14.26
C ILE A 50 10.52 -11.00 14.39
N ARG A 51 10.67 -12.19 15.00
CA ARG A 51 9.56 -13.13 15.22
C ARG A 51 9.11 -13.13 16.69
N HIS A 52 10.06 -13.02 17.62
CA HIS A 52 9.80 -13.02 19.06
C HIS A 52 10.45 -11.85 19.79
N SER A 53 9.93 -11.50 20.97
CA SER A 53 10.43 -10.38 21.78
C SER A 53 11.88 -10.55 22.25
N ARG A 54 12.34 -11.78 22.50
CA ARG A 54 13.72 -12.03 22.91
C ARG A 54 14.74 -11.69 21.82
N GLU A 55 14.33 -11.70 20.54
CA GLU A 55 15.20 -11.40 19.41
C GLU A 55 15.73 -9.96 19.42
N TYR A 56 15.03 -9.04 20.09
CA TYR A 56 15.50 -7.68 20.23
C TYR A 56 16.84 -7.61 20.98
N LEU A 57 17.14 -8.55 21.89
CA LEU A 57 18.31 -8.48 22.77
C LEU A 57 19.61 -8.86 22.07
N TYR A 58 19.56 -9.79 21.12
CA TYR A 58 20.78 -10.36 20.51
C TYR A 58 20.97 -10.01 19.04
N LYS A 59 19.94 -9.52 18.33
CA LYS A 59 20.11 -9.16 16.91
C LYS A 59 20.98 -7.93 16.74
N ARG A 60 22.09 -8.11 16.02
CA ARG A 60 23.08 -7.08 15.73
C ARG A 60 22.67 -6.23 14.52
N LEU A 61 22.73 -4.91 14.67
CA LEU A 61 22.56 -3.96 13.56
C LEU A 61 23.91 -3.76 12.86
N LYS A 62 24.08 -4.34 11.66
CA LYS A 62 25.38 -4.36 10.95
C LYS A 62 25.62 -3.14 10.07
N GLY A 63 24.57 -2.59 9.49
CA GLY A 63 24.60 -1.43 8.59
C GLY A 63 24.90 -0.11 9.29
N ARG A 64 25.45 0.85 8.54
CA ARG A 64 25.61 2.25 9.01
C ARG A 64 24.26 2.97 9.04
N VAL A 65 23.39 2.64 8.10
CA VAL A 65 22.00 3.08 8.08
C VAL A 65 21.12 1.97 8.67
N VAL A 66 20.12 2.35 9.45
CA VAL A 66 19.11 1.44 10.01
C VAL A 66 17.75 1.96 9.59
N TRP A 67 17.00 1.16 8.85
CA TRP A 67 15.59 1.44 8.54
C TRP A 67 14.73 0.46 9.32
N ILE A 68 13.87 1.00 10.18
CA ILE A 68 12.83 0.28 10.89
C ILE A 68 11.49 0.49 10.17
N GLU A 69 10.92 -0.59 9.66
CA GLU A 69 9.58 -0.60 9.08
C GLU A 69 8.53 -0.75 10.19
N TRP A 70 7.52 0.11 10.14
CA TRP A 70 6.48 0.32 11.16
C TRP A 70 7.00 0.96 12.44
N ALA A 71 6.39 2.09 12.83
CA ALA A 71 6.66 2.77 14.09
C ALA A 71 5.98 2.06 15.28
N LEU A 72 6.43 0.85 15.56
CA LEU A 72 5.90 -0.04 16.61
C LEU A 72 7.03 -0.41 17.60
N LYS A 73 6.87 -1.55 18.28
CA LYS A 73 7.85 -2.09 19.23
C LYS A 73 9.31 -2.05 18.74
N PRO A 74 9.66 -2.42 17.50
CA PRO A 74 11.06 -2.33 17.05
C PRO A 74 11.58 -0.89 17.10
N ALA A 75 10.79 0.09 16.66
CA ALA A 75 11.19 1.49 16.69
C ALA A 75 11.46 1.96 18.12
N SER A 76 10.54 1.66 19.05
CA SER A 76 10.72 1.99 20.47
C SER A 76 11.96 1.33 21.07
N VAL A 77 12.18 0.04 20.80
CA VAL A 77 13.33 -0.68 21.39
C VAL A 77 14.66 -0.16 20.87
N PHE A 78 14.76 0.14 19.56
CA PHE A 78 16.04 0.55 18.97
C PHE A 78 16.32 2.05 19.13
N SER A 79 15.30 2.91 19.22
CA SER A 79 15.52 4.33 19.51
C SER A 79 15.90 4.59 20.98
N ASN A 80 15.57 3.68 21.91
CA ASN A 80 16.03 3.75 23.30
C ASN A 80 17.43 3.13 23.53
N ARG A 81 18.21 2.87 22.46
CA ARG A 81 19.58 2.33 22.55
C ARG A 81 20.58 3.32 21.97
N LYS A 82 21.77 3.40 22.55
CA LYS A 82 22.89 4.17 21.97
C LYS A 82 23.40 3.49 20.69
N LEU A 83 22.97 3.98 19.54
CA LEU A 83 23.38 3.48 18.22
C LEU A 83 24.57 4.27 17.66
N ARG A 84 25.73 4.21 18.35
CA ARG A 84 26.93 4.98 17.98
C ARG A 84 27.28 4.87 16.48
N GLY A 85 27.33 6.02 15.81
CA GLY A 85 27.72 6.15 14.40
C GLY A 85 26.74 5.52 13.41
N LYS A 86 25.46 5.34 13.78
CA LYS A 86 24.41 4.84 12.89
C LYS A 86 23.30 5.87 12.71
N LYS A 87 22.79 5.98 11.48
CA LYS A 87 21.59 6.77 11.18
C LYS A 87 20.35 5.92 11.32
N LEU A 88 19.41 6.35 12.16
CA LEU A 88 18.16 5.63 12.44
C LEU A 88 16.98 6.27 11.70
N PHE A 89 16.39 5.53 10.78
CA PHE A 89 15.19 5.90 10.05
C PHE A 89 14.04 5.00 10.48
N VAL A 90 12.86 5.60 10.67
CA VAL A 90 11.63 4.87 11.00
C VAL A 90 10.58 5.22 9.96
N ARG A 91 9.83 4.23 9.48
CA ARG A 91 8.72 4.46 8.54
C ARG A 91 7.37 4.27 9.23
N VAL A 92 6.48 5.24 9.03
CA VAL A 92 5.09 5.24 9.53
C VAL A 92 4.14 5.00 8.37
N LEU A 93 3.33 3.93 8.46
CA LEU A 93 2.47 3.47 7.38
C LEU A 93 1.01 3.92 7.51
N GLY A 94 0.57 4.29 8.71
CA GLY A 94 -0.67 5.02 8.93
C GLY A 94 -1.27 4.77 10.29
N SER A 95 -1.61 3.52 10.62
CA SER A 95 -2.36 3.21 11.85
C SER A 95 -1.53 3.32 13.13
N GLU A 96 -0.21 3.30 13.02
CA GLU A 96 0.70 3.34 14.17
C GLU A 96 0.54 4.63 14.99
N VAL A 97 0.15 5.73 14.35
CA VAL A 97 -0.08 7.03 15.01
C VAL A 97 -1.17 6.98 16.09
N TYR A 98 -2.03 5.95 16.08
CA TYR A 98 -3.11 5.75 17.06
C TYR A 98 -2.77 4.70 18.11
N THR A 99 -1.49 4.39 18.31
CA THR A 99 -1.06 3.37 19.26
C THR A 99 -0.16 3.99 20.32
N ASP A 100 -0.16 3.39 21.51
CA ASP A 100 0.70 3.79 22.63
C ASP A 100 2.21 3.67 22.33
N TRP A 101 2.59 3.16 21.15
CA TRP A 101 3.98 3.19 20.71
C TRP A 101 4.47 4.62 20.47
N MET A 102 3.58 5.56 20.14
CA MET A 102 4.01 6.93 19.87
C MET A 102 4.63 7.61 21.09
N GLU A 103 4.20 7.24 22.29
CA GLU A 103 4.74 7.72 23.56
C GLU A 103 6.02 6.98 23.99
N LYS A 104 6.24 5.76 23.48
CA LYS A 104 7.35 4.88 23.87
C LYS A 104 8.58 5.01 22.97
N ILE A 105 8.45 5.72 21.86
CA ILE A 105 9.55 5.92 20.90
C ILE A 105 10.31 7.16 21.31
N ASN A 106 11.62 7.01 21.53
CA ASN A 106 12.49 8.17 21.69
C ASN A 106 12.70 8.86 20.33
N TRP A 107 11.97 9.94 20.07
CA TRP A 107 11.99 10.65 18.79
C TRP A 107 13.30 11.41 18.52
N SER A 108 14.02 11.84 19.56
CA SER A 108 15.29 12.60 19.40
C SER A 108 16.44 11.75 18.86
N GLU A 109 16.36 10.42 18.99
CA GLU A 109 17.35 9.48 18.46
C GLU A 109 17.05 9.08 16.99
N ILE A 110 15.90 9.48 16.46
CA ILE A 110 15.49 9.19 15.08
C ILE A 110 16.02 10.30 14.17
N HIS A 111 16.86 9.91 13.21
CA HIS A 111 17.45 10.84 12.25
C HIS A 111 16.40 11.38 11.27
N ARG A 112 15.48 10.52 10.81
CA ARG A 112 14.32 10.95 10.03
C ARG A 112 13.16 9.96 10.13
N LEU A 113 11.95 10.51 10.24
CA LEU A 113 10.69 9.77 10.19
C LEU A 113 10.10 9.85 8.79
N ILE A 114 9.83 8.69 8.18
CA ILE A 114 9.33 8.57 6.81
C ILE A 114 7.84 8.27 6.85
N PHE A 115 7.00 9.20 6.42
CA PHE A 115 5.57 8.99 6.28
C PHE A 115 5.24 8.49 4.88
N VAL A 116 4.30 7.57 4.78
CA VAL A 116 3.71 7.23 3.48
C VAL A 116 2.76 8.31 2.97
N ASN A 117 2.16 9.08 3.87
CA ASN A 117 1.06 9.98 3.57
C ASN A 117 1.22 11.33 4.27
N ARG A 118 1.13 12.42 3.49
CA ARG A 118 1.31 13.80 3.98
C ARG A 118 0.24 14.22 5.00
N LYS A 119 -0.99 13.72 4.89
CA LYS A 119 -2.05 13.98 5.89
C LYS A 119 -1.66 13.35 7.23
N ARG A 120 -1.15 12.11 7.23
CA ARG A 120 -0.68 11.43 8.45
C ARG A 120 0.56 12.10 9.05
N GLU A 121 1.45 12.62 8.22
CA GLU A 121 2.58 13.44 8.68
C GLU A 121 2.11 14.68 9.43
N LYS A 122 1.11 15.40 8.89
CA LYS A 122 0.52 16.58 9.55
C LYS A 122 -0.19 16.22 10.86
N GLU A 123 -1.01 15.18 10.87
CA GLU A 123 -1.69 14.68 12.07
C GLU A 123 -0.69 14.30 13.17
N PHE A 124 0.38 13.57 12.80
CA PHE A 124 1.43 13.19 13.73
C PHE A 124 2.14 14.40 14.33
N LYS A 125 2.54 15.38 13.51
CA LYS A 125 3.19 16.61 13.99
C LYS A 125 2.31 17.41 14.95
N GLY A 126 0.99 17.39 14.77
CA GLY A 126 0.06 18.00 15.71
C GLY A 126 -0.12 17.23 17.01
N SER A 127 0.32 15.96 17.08
CA SER A 127 0.11 15.06 18.22
C SER A 127 1.32 14.87 19.13
N ILE A 128 2.50 15.33 18.72
CA ILE A 128 3.74 15.18 19.51
C ILE A 128 4.31 16.55 19.89
N THR A 129 4.98 16.61 21.04
CA THR A 129 5.63 17.83 21.52
C THR A 129 7.08 17.98 21.08
N ASN A 130 7.74 16.87 20.72
CA ASN A 130 9.16 16.87 20.40
C ASN A 130 9.36 17.09 18.90
N GLU A 131 10.37 17.88 18.54
CA GLU A 131 10.74 18.03 17.13
C GLU A 131 11.44 16.76 16.62
N VAL A 132 10.94 16.24 15.49
CA VAL A 132 11.58 15.18 14.72
C VAL A 132 11.51 15.53 13.25
N ASN A 133 12.63 15.35 12.54
CA ASN A 133 12.66 15.58 11.10
C ASN A 133 11.80 14.53 10.41
N THR A 134 10.86 14.99 9.58
CA THR A 134 9.93 14.13 8.84
C THR A 134 10.12 14.31 7.34
N ILE A 135 9.76 13.27 6.59
CA ILE A 135 9.65 13.33 5.13
C ILE A 135 8.51 12.42 4.67
N THR A 136 7.77 12.84 3.65
CA THR A 136 6.79 11.97 2.99
C THR A 136 7.39 11.26 1.77
N ILE A 137 7.53 9.94 1.86
CA ILE A 137 7.80 9.05 0.72
C ILE A 137 6.74 7.96 0.70
N HIS A 138 5.89 8.00 -0.32
CA HIS A 138 4.78 7.08 -0.48
C HIS A 138 5.24 5.64 -0.74
N ASN A 139 4.27 4.75 -0.79
CA ASN A 139 4.48 3.35 -1.12
C ASN A 139 4.91 3.15 -2.57
N ALA A 140 5.57 2.03 -2.80
CA ALA A 140 6.06 1.57 -4.09
C ALA A 140 5.24 0.39 -4.59
N ILE A 141 5.10 0.26 -5.91
CA ILE A 141 4.38 -0.82 -6.57
C ILE A 141 5.30 -1.50 -7.57
N GLN A 142 5.30 -2.84 -7.56
CA GLN A 142 5.92 -3.67 -8.59
C GLN A 142 5.03 -3.65 -9.83
N ILE A 143 5.27 -2.71 -10.74
CA ILE A 143 4.39 -2.46 -11.89
C ILE A 143 4.31 -3.65 -12.87
N ASP A 144 5.36 -4.47 -12.93
CA ASP A 144 5.48 -5.61 -13.84
C ASP A 144 4.55 -6.77 -13.45
N HIS A 145 4.09 -6.82 -12.19
CA HIS A 145 3.13 -7.82 -11.73
C HIS A 145 1.72 -7.58 -12.27
N TYR A 146 1.43 -6.37 -12.74
CA TYR A 146 0.09 -5.92 -13.10
C TYR A 146 0.05 -5.51 -14.57
N ALA A 147 0.14 -6.48 -15.46
CA ALA A 147 -0.01 -6.25 -16.90
C ALA A 147 -1.39 -5.67 -17.22
N ALA A 148 -1.44 -4.73 -18.16
CA ALA A 148 -2.69 -4.13 -18.61
C ALA A 148 -3.49 -5.14 -19.44
N LYS A 149 -4.80 -5.17 -19.26
CA LYS A 149 -5.73 -5.90 -20.13
C LYS A 149 -6.15 -5.03 -21.32
N ALA A 150 -6.64 -5.67 -22.38
CA ALA A 150 -7.33 -4.96 -23.47
C ALA A 150 -8.63 -4.33 -22.98
N VAL A 151 -8.90 -3.11 -23.46
CA VAL A 151 -10.14 -2.39 -23.12
C VAL A 151 -11.31 -3.00 -23.87
N LYS A 152 -12.47 -3.06 -23.22
CA LYS A 152 -13.70 -3.59 -23.79
C LYS A 152 -14.65 -2.44 -24.10
N ALA A 153 -15.40 -2.56 -25.19
CA ALA A 153 -16.40 -1.56 -25.58
C ALA A 153 -17.46 -1.35 -24.49
N SER A 154 -17.92 -2.45 -23.88
CA SER A 154 -18.94 -2.45 -22.83
C SER A 154 -18.31 -2.72 -21.46
N ALA A 155 -18.35 -1.72 -20.56
CA ALA A 155 -17.72 -1.76 -19.24
C ALA A 155 -18.77 -2.03 -18.16
N LYS A 156 -19.26 -3.28 -18.07
CA LYS A 156 -20.39 -3.64 -17.20
C LYS A 156 -20.00 -4.35 -15.90
N LYS A 157 -18.73 -4.74 -15.77
CA LYS A 157 -18.25 -5.49 -14.61
C LYS A 157 -17.50 -4.56 -13.67
N LEU A 158 -18.15 -4.20 -12.57
CA LEU A 158 -17.56 -3.43 -11.49
C LEU A 158 -16.92 -4.39 -10.50
N CYS A 159 -15.86 -3.94 -9.83
CA CYS A 159 -15.27 -4.71 -8.76
C CYS A 159 -14.77 -3.86 -7.61
N CYS A 160 -14.65 -4.52 -6.47
CA CYS A 160 -13.90 -4.04 -5.32
C CYS A 160 -13.17 -5.23 -4.70
N PHE A 161 -11.92 -5.05 -4.32
CA PHE A 161 -11.22 -6.05 -3.54
C PHE A 161 -10.42 -5.46 -2.39
N SER A 162 -10.24 -6.27 -1.35
CA SER A 162 -9.46 -5.91 -0.19
C SER A 162 -8.78 -7.14 0.41
N ILE A 163 -7.97 -6.93 1.46
CA ILE A 163 -7.39 -8.04 2.21
C ILE A 163 -8.50 -8.83 2.93
N ALA A 164 -9.46 -8.15 3.55
CA ALA A 164 -10.53 -8.78 4.33
C ALA A 164 -11.79 -7.89 4.36
N PHE A 165 -12.96 -8.51 4.59
CA PHE A 165 -14.20 -7.80 4.84
C PHE A 165 -14.14 -7.09 6.19
N LEU A 166 -13.97 -5.77 6.16
CA LEU A 166 -13.74 -4.93 7.33
C LEU A 166 -14.62 -3.68 7.23
N PRO A 167 -15.04 -3.08 8.36
CA PRO A 167 -16.01 -1.97 8.34
C PRO A 167 -15.51 -0.75 7.57
N TRP A 168 -14.21 -0.46 7.70
CA TRP A 168 -13.58 0.67 7.04
C TRP A 168 -13.37 0.47 5.53
N LYS A 169 -13.73 -0.70 4.96
CA LYS A 169 -13.75 -0.91 3.51
C LYS A 169 -15.07 -0.49 2.86
N GLY A 170 -16.10 -0.16 3.65
CA GLY A 170 -17.34 0.46 3.16
C GLY A 170 -18.17 -0.44 2.23
N TYR A 171 -18.11 -1.76 2.41
CA TYR A 171 -18.81 -2.68 1.51
C TYR A 171 -20.33 -2.55 1.57
N LYS A 172 -20.90 -2.19 2.72
CA LYS A 172 -22.35 -1.96 2.85
C LYS A 172 -22.79 -0.75 2.03
N GLU A 173 -22.05 0.35 2.15
CA GLU A 173 -22.27 1.57 1.40
C GLU A 173 -22.09 1.32 -0.11
N LEU A 174 -21.08 0.53 -0.50
CA LEU A 174 -20.89 0.07 -1.87
C LEU A 174 -22.12 -0.70 -2.41
N LEU A 175 -22.71 -1.59 -1.62
CA LEU A 175 -23.89 -2.37 -2.04
C LEU A 175 -25.13 -1.48 -2.21
N ILE A 176 -25.35 -0.54 -1.28
CA ILE A 176 -26.45 0.43 -1.37
C ILE A 176 -26.28 1.31 -2.62
N PHE A 177 -25.07 1.81 -2.85
CA PHE A 177 -24.73 2.53 -4.07
C PHE A 177 -24.97 1.70 -5.33
N PHE A 178 -24.56 0.43 -5.32
CA PHE A 178 -24.73 -0.46 -6.46
C PHE A 178 -26.21 -0.73 -6.76
N ALA A 179 -27.07 -0.88 -5.75
CA ALA A 179 -28.51 -0.99 -5.94
C ALA A 179 -29.09 0.25 -6.66
N LYS A 180 -28.71 1.46 -6.22
CA LYS A 180 -29.09 2.72 -6.89
C LYS A 180 -28.58 2.80 -8.33
N LEU A 181 -27.37 2.28 -8.61
CA LEU A 181 -26.85 2.20 -9.97
C LEU A 181 -27.70 1.27 -10.85
N LEU A 182 -28.17 0.14 -10.30
CA LEU A 182 -29.02 -0.80 -11.02
C LEU A 182 -30.42 -0.24 -11.34
N GLU A 183 -30.97 0.62 -10.48
CA GLU A 183 -32.22 1.36 -10.77
C GLU A 183 -32.08 2.26 -12.00
N ARG A 184 -30.87 2.80 -12.25
CA ARG A 184 -30.58 3.61 -13.44
C ARG A 184 -30.24 2.76 -14.66
N LYS A 185 -29.51 1.66 -14.46
CA LYS A 185 -29.05 0.78 -15.54
C LYS A 185 -28.76 -0.63 -15.02
N ASP A 186 -29.69 -1.55 -15.26
CA ASP A 186 -29.66 -2.89 -14.67
C ASP A 186 -28.56 -3.84 -15.23
N CYS A 187 -27.92 -3.45 -16.32
CA CYS A 187 -26.93 -4.27 -17.03
C CYS A 187 -25.62 -4.49 -16.27
N PHE A 188 -25.37 -3.72 -15.20
CA PHE A 188 -24.16 -3.83 -14.40
C PHE A 188 -24.09 -5.10 -13.54
N ARG A 189 -22.88 -5.53 -13.23
CA ARG A 189 -22.57 -6.65 -12.31
C ARG A 189 -21.44 -6.25 -11.38
N LEU A 190 -21.53 -6.62 -10.11
CA LEU A 190 -20.55 -6.32 -9.08
C LEU A 190 -19.81 -7.58 -8.64
N ASN A 191 -18.49 -7.56 -8.73
CA ASN A 191 -17.62 -8.63 -8.26
C ASN A 191 -16.83 -8.17 -7.04
N LEU A 192 -16.97 -8.88 -5.92
CA LEU A 192 -16.25 -8.58 -4.69
C LEU A 192 -15.20 -9.66 -4.42
N MET A 193 -14.01 -9.26 -3.96
CA MET A 193 -12.98 -10.22 -3.55
C MET A 193 -12.32 -9.84 -2.24
N ALA A 194 -12.19 -10.81 -1.34
CA ALA A 194 -11.38 -10.70 -0.13
C ALA A 194 -10.88 -12.06 0.30
N ARG A 195 -9.98 -12.11 1.31
CA ARG A 195 -9.61 -13.39 1.91
C ARG A 195 -10.78 -14.00 2.67
N GLU A 196 -10.73 -15.31 2.86
CA GLU A 196 -11.61 -16.01 3.77
C GLU A 196 -11.53 -15.42 5.19
N ALA A 197 -12.68 -15.07 5.76
CA ALA A 197 -12.77 -14.42 7.06
C ALA A 197 -12.31 -15.36 8.18
N LYS A 198 -11.27 -14.98 8.91
CA LYS A 198 -10.71 -15.81 10.00
C LYS A 198 -11.03 -15.25 11.38
N LYS A 199 -11.04 -13.92 11.49
CA LYS A 199 -11.30 -13.23 12.76
C LYS A 199 -12.80 -12.99 12.92
N GLU A 200 -13.28 -12.97 14.16
CA GLU A 200 -14.71 -12.73 14.46
C GLU A 200 -15.23 -11.43 13.85
N LEU A 201 -14.42 -10.37 13.88
CA LEU A 201 -14.78 -9.11 13.22
C LEU A 201 -15.00 -9.29 11.71
N GLU A 202 -14.10 -10.00 11.04
CA GLU A 202 -14.19 -10.26 9.60
C GLU A 202 -15.42 -11.12 9.27
N LYS A 203 -15.70 -12.14 10.09
CA LYS A 203 -16.89 -13.00 9.94
C LYS A 203 -18.18 -12.21 10.10
N LYS A 204 -18.25 -11.34 11.12
CA LYS A 204 -19.39 -10.45 11.37
C LYS A 204 -19.69 -9.57 10.15
N TYR A 205 -18.69 -8.88 9.61
CA TYR A 205 -18.90 -8.00 8.45
C TYR A 205 -19.15 -8.76 7.16
N PHE A 206 -18.62 -9.98 7.03
CA PHE A 206 -18.96 -10.83 5.90
C PHE A 206 -20.43 -11.32 5.96
N ALA A 207 -20.94 -11.64 7.15
CA ALA A 207 -22.35 -11.96 7.35
C ALA A 207 -23.25 -10.74 7.08
N GLU A 208 -22.86 -9.55 7.55
CA GLU A 208 -23.57 -8.30 7.26
C GLU A 208 -23.65 -8.03 5.75
N LEU A 209 -22.52 -8.17 5.03
CA LEU A 209 -22.47 -8.05 3.57
C LEU A 209 -23.51 -8.95 2.90
N ARG A 210 -23.55 -10.24 3.26
CA ARG A 210 -24.50 -11.21 2.68
C ARG A 210 -25.95 -10.85 3.00
N LYS A 211 -26.22 -10.41 4.23
CA LYS A 211 -27.55 -9.94 4.63
C LYS A 211 -27.97 -8.72 3.80
N THR A 212 -27.07 -7.76 3.59
CA THR A 212 -27.35 -6.57 2.77
C THR A 212 -27.62 -6.92 1.31
N ILE A 213 -26.88 -7.87 0.72
CA ILE A 213 -27.16 -8.34 -0.65
C ILE A 213 -28.59 -8.86 -0.76
N LYS A 214 -29.01 -9.71 0.20
CA LYS A 214 -30.37 -10.27 0.23
C LYS A 214 -31.45 -9.22 0.48
N MET A 215 -31.20 -8.28 1.38
CA MET A 215 -32.16 -7.21 1.68
C MET A 215 -32.38 -6.27 0.49
N LEU A 216 -31.39 -6.12 -0.39
CA LEU A 216 -31.47 -5.27 -1.58
C LEU A 216 -31.94 -6.02 -2.84
N ASP A 217 -32.19 -7.34 -2.76
CA ASP A 217 -32.57 -8.20 -3.90
C ASP A 217 -31.61 -8.11 -5.10
N ILE A 218 -30.29 -8.13 -4.82
CA ILE A 218 -29.23 -8.00 -5.83
C ILE A 218 -28.35 -9.25 -5.96
N GLU A 219 -28.77 -10.39 -5.41
CA GLU A 219 -28.02 -11.66 -5.42
C GLU A 219 -27.57 -12.06 -6.83
N LYS A 220 -28.45 -11.91 -7.82
CA LYS A 220 -28.15 -12.27 -9.22
C LYS A 220 -27.18 -11.31 -9.90
N LYS A 221 -26.92 -10.16 -9.29
CA LYS A 221 -26.08 -9.08 -9.83
C LYS A 221 -24.73 -8.98 -9.10
N VAL A 222 -24.56 -9.67 -7.97
CA VAL A 222 -23.34 -9.64 -7.13
C VAL A 222 -22.67 -11.01 -7.07
N THR A 223 -21.37 -11.07 -7.34
CA THR A 223 -20.54 -12.27 -7.13
C THR A 223 -19.49 -11.99 -6.06
N ILE A 224 -19.32 -12.92 -5.11
CA ILE A 224 -18.27 -12.84 -4.10
C ILE A 224 -17.24 -13.96 -4.33
N LYS A 225 -15.98 -13.59 -4.50
CA LYS A 225 -14.84 -14.50 -4.60
C LYS A 225 -14.00 -14.45 -3.33
N LEU A 226 -13.91 -15.59 -2.64
CA LEU A 226 -13.02 -15.75 -1.49
C LEU A 226 -11.66 -16.27 -1.98
N ARG A 227 -10.58 -15.64 -1.54
CA ARG A 227 -9.22 -16.17 -1.77
C ARG A 227 -8.70 -16.85 -0.51
N LYS A 228 -8.03 -18.00 -0.69
CA LYS A 228 -7.35 -18.70 0.41
C LYS A 228 -6.20 -17.83 0.92
N ASN A 229 -5.91 -17.94 2.20
CA ASN A 229 -4.76 -17.28 2.82
C ASN A 229 -3.48 -17.84 2.19
N GLN A 230 -2.87 -17.13 1.26
CA GLN A 230 -1.62 -17.58 0.67
C GLN A 230 -0.43 -17.14 1.50
N ILE A 231 0.49 -18.08 1.71
CA ILE A 231 1.73 -17.93 2.47
C ILE A 231 2.75 -17.11 1.65
N TYR A 232 2.60 -17.07 0.32
CA TYR A 232 3.53 -16.43 -0.61
C TYR A 232 2.87 -15.29 -1.39
N ILE A 233 3.53 -14.12 -1.39
CA ILE A 233 3.13 -12.90 -2.12
C ILE A 233 3.03 -13.17 -3.64
N LYS A 234 3.82 -14.11 -4.16
CA LYS A 234 3.80 -14.50 -5.58
C LYS A 234 2.51 -15.18 -6.03
N ASP A 235 1.80 -15.88 -5.17
CA ASP A 235 0.54 -16.51 -5.62
C ASP A 235 -0.64 -15.54 -5.50
N ASP A 236 -0.58 -14.60 -4.55
CA ASP A 236 -1.67 -13.64 -4.31
C ASP A 236 -1.78 -12.64 -5.46
N HIS A 237 -0.66 -12.16 -6.02
CA HIS A 237 -0.70 -11.21 -7.14
C HIS A 237 -1.30 -11.80 -8.42
N LEU A 238 -1.05 -13.07 -8.73
CA LEU A 238 -1.65 -13.73 -9.90
C LEU A 238 -3.17 -13.86 -9.74
N ASN A 239 -3.62 -14.22 -8.54
CA ASN A 239 -5.05 -14.29 -8.21
C ASN A 239 -5.74 -12.93 -8.29
N VAL A 240 -5.08 -11.88 -7.77
CA VAL A 240 -5.56 -10.50 -7.85
C VAL A 240 -5.61 -10.02 -9.30
N THR A 241 -4.56 -10.22 -10.08
CA THR A 241 -4.48 -9.82 -11.48
C THR A 241 -5.56 -10.51 -12.32
N LYS A 242 -5.73 -11.83 -12.15
CA LYS A 242 -6.80 -12.59 -12.83
C LYS A 242 -8.20 -12.08 -12.46
N PHE A 243 -8.42 -11.72 -11.20
CA PHE A 243 -9.67 -11.10 -10.77
C PHE A 243 -9.89 -9.73 -11.43
N LEU A 244 -8.87 -8.87 -11.43
CA LEU A 244 -8.95 -7.55 -12.05
C LEU A 244 -9.18 -7.63 -13.56
N HIS A 245 -8.48 -8.51 -14.27
CA HIS A 245 -8.67 -8.73 -15.72
C HIS A 245 -10.10 -9.18 -16.09
N GLY A 246 -10.80 -9.83 -15.15
CA GLY A 246 -12.21 -10.20 -15.30
C GLY A 246 -13.21 -9.03 -15.18
N ASN A 247 -12.74 -7.84 -14.81
CA ASN A 247 -13.55 -6.65 -14.50
C ASN A 247 -13.11 -5.44 -15.31
N ASP A 248 -13.93 -4.38 -15.30
CA ASP A 248 -13.73 -3.17 -16.12
C ASP A 248 -13.61 -1.90 -15.27
N ILE A 249 -14.32 -1.83 -14.15
CA ILE A 249 -14.37 -0.67 -13.25
C ILE A 249 -13.96 -1.10 -11.85
N PHE A 250 -13.14 -0.30 -11.18
CA PHE A 250 -12.82 -0.49 -9.77
C PHE A 250 -13.51 0.58 -8.93
N LEU A 251 -14.31 0.13 -7.95
CA LEU A 251 -14.99 0.97 -7.00
C LEU A 251 -14.29 0.90 -5.65
N SER A 252 -14.10 2.05 -5.03
CA SER A 252 -13.71 2.11 -3.62
C SER A 252 -14.60 2.99 -2.80
N PHE A 253 -15.12 2.37 -1.73
CA PHE A 253 -15.89 2.99 -0.66
C PHE A 253 -15.11 2.94 0.66
N SER A 254 -13.79 2.72 0.60
CA SER A 254 -12.97 2.67 1.80
C SER A 254 -13.08 3.99 2.58
N LYS A 255 -13.48 3.87 3.83
CA LYS A 255 -13.58 4.97 4.80
C LYS A 255 -12.24 5.36 5.41
N ARG A 256 -11.18 4.57 5.19
CA ARG A 256 -9.82 4.88 5.65
C ARG A 256 -8.76 4.16 4.84
N GLU A 257 -7.85 4.92 4.21
CA GLU A 257 -6.74 4.37 3.42
C GLU A 257 -5.48 5.23 3.55
N SER A 258 -4.32 4.61 3.87
CA SER A 258 -3.07 5.37 3.90
C SER A 258 -2.46 5.59 2.50
N PHE A 259 -2.61 4.61 1.60
CA PHE A 259 -2.12 4.68 0.22
C PHE A 259 -3.11 4.10 -0.79
N HIS A 260 -3.83 3.03 -0.41
CA HIS A 260 -4.85 2.37 -1.22
C HIS A 260 -4.30 1.52 -2.39
N TYR A 261 -3.44 0.53 -2.09
CA TYR A 261 -2.82 -0.36 -3.09
C TYR A 261 -3.81 -0.95 -4.08
N ALA A 262 -4.96 -1.45 -3.63
CA ALA A 262 -5.96 -2.08 -4.49
C ALA A 262 -6.43 -1.16 -5.63
N PHE A 263 -6.50 0.15 -5.37
CA PHE A 263 -6.85 1.15 -6.38
C PHE A 263 -5.75 1.26 -7.44
N ALA A 264 -4.50 1.41 -7.00
CA ALA A 264 -3.34 1.50 -7.88
C ALA A 264 -3.16 0.23 -8.74
N GLU A 265 -3.34 -0.95 -8.14
CA GLU A 265 -3.29 -2.26 -8.80
C GLU A 265 -4.38 -2.37 -9.88
N ALA A 266 -5.60 -1.90 -9.60
CA ALA A 266 -6.67 -1.86 -10.58
C ALA A 266 -6.38 -0.92 -11.75
N LEU A 267 -5.86 0.29 -11.49
CA LEU A 267 -5.48 1.23 -12.55
C LEU A 267 -4.36 0.65 -13.43
N LEU A 268 -3.36 -0.03 -12.84
CA LEU A 268 -2.32 -0.73 -13.59
C LEU A 268 -2.92 -1.83 -14.48
N CYS A 269 -3.82 -2.65 -13.95
CA CYS A 269 -4.48 -3.72 -14.72
C CYS A 269 -5.41 -3.21 -15.83
N GLY A 270 -5.60 -1.89 -15.96
CA GLY A 270 -6.36 -1.29 -17.03
C GLY A 270 -7.85 -1.10 -16.71
N LEU A 271 -8.19 -0.85 -15.45
CA LEU A 271 -9.55 -0.54 -15.03
C LEU A 271 -9.72 0.98 -14.88
N GLN A 272 -10.94 1.46 -15.08
CA GLN A 272 -11.31 2.80 -14.67
C GLN A 272 -11.60 2.82 -13.17
N GLY A 273 -10.97 3.74 -12.45
CA GLY A 273 -11.18 3.92 -11.01
C GLY A 273 -12.28 4.92 -10.68
N PHE A 274 -13.07 4.60 -9.66
CA PHE A 274 -13.98 5.54 -9.01
C PHE A 274 -13.78 5.42 -7.50
N TYR A 275 -13.32 6.50 -6.88
CA TYR A 275 -13.04 6.54 -5.45
C TYR A 275 -13.99 7.51 -4.75
N ASN A 276 -14.73 7.00 -3.77
CA ASN A 276 -15.54 7.81 -2.88
C ASN A 276 -14.63 8.62 -1.93
N SER A 277 -14.68 9.94 -2.05
CA SER A 277 -13.91 10.86 -1.18
C SER A 277 -14.78 11.67 -0.21
N TRP A 278 -16.07 11.36 -0.07
CA TRP A 278 -16.98 12.08 0.84
C TRP A 278 -17.00 11.55 2.28
N TYR A 279 -16.29 10.46 2.57
CA TYR A 279 -16.09 9.95 3.94
C TYR A 279 -14.68 10.25 4.49
N ASP A 280 -13.63 9.81 3.80
CA ASP A 280 -12.24 10.10 4.15
C ASP A 280 -11.45 10.42 2.89
N ASN A 281 -10.74 11.53 2.94
CA ASN A 281 -9.87 12.02 1.89
C ASN A 281 -8.39 11.72 2.14
N SER A 282 -8.04 10.84 3.08
CA SER A 282 -6.63 10.59 3.40
C SER A 282 -5.82 10.08 2.21
N ALA A 283 -6.41 9.25 1.33
CA ALA A 283 -5.77 8.84 0.08
C ALA A 283 -6.03 9.77 -1.11
N GLN A 284 -6.84 10.84 -0.95
CA GLN A 284 -7.14 11.80 -2.04
C GLN A 284 -5.86 12.44 -2.59
N TYR A 285 -4.85 12.67 -1.74
CA TYR A 285 -3.55 13.19 -2.17
C TYR A 285 -2.88 12.36 -3.28
N PHE A 286 -3.19 11.07 -3.40
CA PHE A 286 -2.69 10.19 -4.47
C PHE A 286 -3.67 10.01 -5.62
N TRP A 287 -4.97 10.18 -5.37
CA TRP A 287 -6.02 9.72 -6.28
C TRP A 287 -7.02 10.81 -6.66
N GLU A 288 -6.62 12.07 -6.55
CA GLU A 288 -7.48 13.25 -6.73
C GLU A 288 -8.32 13.20 -8.02
N ASN A 289 -7.71 12.79 -9.15
CA ASN A 289 -8.39 12.68 -10.44
C ASN A 289 -9.49 11.62 -10.51
N TRP A 290 -9.56 10.72 -9.53
CA TRP A 290 -10.59 9.67 -9.44
C TRP A 290 -11.49 9.83 -8.22
N CYS A 291 -11.32 10.91 -7.44
CA CYS A 291 -12.13 11.21 -6.27
C CYS A 291 -13.46 11.82 -6.68
N TYR A 292 -14.54 11.28 -6.14
CA TYR A 292 -15.88 11.82 -6.27
C TYR A 292 -16.33 12.35 -4.92
N SER A 293 -16.80 13.61 -4.91
CA SER A 293 -17.18 14.33 -3.70
C SER A 293 -18.61 14.07 -3.23
N SER A 294 -19.41 13.34 -4.01
CA SER A 294 -20.77 12.95 -3.66
C SER A 294 -21.20 11.70 -4.42
N GLU A 295 -22.23 11.03 -3.90
CA GLU A 295 -22.82 9.83 -4.50
C GLU A 295 -23.32 10.08 -5.93
N ASP A 296 -24.07 11.16 -6.14
CA ASP A 296 -24.63 11.51 -7.46
C ASP A 296 -23.56 11.75 -8.52
N LYS A 297 -22.46 12.42 -8.15
CA LYS A 297 -21.34 12.64 -9.06
C LYS A 297 -20.68 11.33 -9.46
N MET A 298 -20.55 10.39 -8.51
CA MET A 298 -19.97 9.07 -8.78
C MET A 298 -20.89 8.23 -9.67
N LEU A 299 -22.21 8.21 -9.40
CA LEU A 299 -23.21 7.55 -10.26
C LEU A 299 -23.15 8.10 -11.69
N SER A 300 -23.19 9.43 -11.83
CA SER A 300 -23.15 10.12 -13.12
C SER A 300 -21.84 9.85 -13.85
N GLY A 301 -20.72 9.82 -13.12
CA GLY A 301 -19.40 9.47 -13.66
C GLY A 301 -19.36 8.05 -14.25
N ILE A 302 -19.94 7.06 -13.56
CA ILE A 302 -19.98 5.67 -14.03
C ILE A 302 -20.87 5.55 -15.28
N LEU A 303 -22.04 6.19 -15.28
CA LEU A 303 -22.96 6.17 -16.42
C LEU A 303 -22.34 6.84 -17.65
N LYS A 304 -21.73 8.02 -17.46
CA LYS A 304 -20.99 8.72 -18.53
C LYS A 304 -19.84 7.89 -19.06
N TRP A 305 -19.06 7.27 -18.17
CA TRP A 305 -17.97 6.38 -18.57
C TRP A 305 -18.45 5.23 -19.45
N ASP A 306 -19.56 4.59 -19.07
CA ASP A 306 -20.15 3.48 -19.82
C ASP A 306 -20.54 3.87 -21.25
N GLU A 307 -20.97 5.11 -21.46
CA GLU A 307 -21.36 5.67 -22.77
C GLU A 307 -20.19 6.12 -23.64
N LEU A 308 -18.97 6.23 -23.08
CA LEU A 308 -17.82 6.68 -23.86
C LEU A 308 -17.48 5.68 -24.99
N PRO A 309 -17.06 6.18 -26.17
CA PRO A 309 -16.45 5.37 -27.22
C PRO A 309 -15.24 4.60 -26.71
N ILE A 310 -14.99 3.42 -27.29
CA ILE A 310 -13.87 2.55 -26.90
C ILE A 310 -12.51 3.28 -26.96
N SER A 311 -12.28 4.11 -27.98
CA SER A 311 -11.05 4.89 -28.14
C SER A 311 -10.81 5.89 -27.00
N GLN A 312 -11.89 6.51 -26.50
CA GLN A 312 -11.80 7.43 -25.36
C GLN A 312 -11.55 6.66 -24.06
N LYS A 313 -12.17 5.49 -23.88
CA LYS A 313 -11.92 4.60 -22.75
C LYS A 313 -10.47 4.11 -22.73
N GLU A 314 -9.94 3.71 -23.87
CA GLU A 314 -8.54 3.32 -24.04
C GLU A 314 -7.58 4.42 -23.65
N LYS A 315 -7.80 5.63 -24.15
CA LYS A 315 -6.98 6.80 -23.80
C LYS A 315 -6.98 7.07 -22.30
N ALA A 316 -8.16 7.07 -21.66
CA ALA A 316 -8.27 7.30 -20.22
C ALA A 316 -7.59 6.19 -19.40
N ILE A 317 -7.78 4.93 -19.77
CA ILE A 317 -7.13 3.79 -19.09
C ILE A 317 -5.60 3.85 -19.24
N GLN A 318 -5.08 4.19 -20.42
CA GLN A 318 -3.65 4.39 -20.63
C GLN A 318 -3.10 5.53 -19.77
N GLN A 319 -3.84 6.63 -19.64
CA GLN A 319 -3.49 7.74 -18.75
C GLN A 319 -3.48 7.32 -17.28
N ASN A 320 -4.47 6.54 -16.83
CA ASN A 320 -4.51 5.98 -15.48
C ASN A 320 -3.27 5.14 -15.18
N ARG A 321 -2.94 4.21 -16.08
CA ARG A 321 -1.74 3.37 -15.95
C ARG A 321 -0.46 4.20 -15.93
N LYS A 322 -0.33 5.15 -16.85
CA LYS A 322 0.83 6.05 -16.94
C LYS A 322 1.02 6.84 -15.65
N TYR A 323 -0.07 7.33 -15.05
CA TYR A 323 -0.01 8.00 -13.75
C TYR A 323 0.61 7.11 -12.68
N VAL A 324 0.13 5.87 -12.52
CA VAL A 324 0.66 4.94 -11.51
C VAL A 324 2.12 4.59 -11.77
N VAL A 325 2.49 4.32 -13.02
CA VAL A 325 3.88 4.02 -13.41
C VAL A 325 4.82 5.20 -13.11
N ASN A 326 4.42 6.43 -13.44
CA ASN A 326 5.28 7.59 -13.29
C ASN A 326 5.46 8.04 -11.84
N HIS A 327 4.49 7.74 -10.96
CA HIS A 327 4.53 8.20 -9.58
C HIS A 327 4.93 7.10 -8.59
N PHE A 328 4.48 5.85 -8.81
CA PHE A 328 4.54 4.81 -7.78
C PHE A 328 5.40 3.60 -8.16
N ASN A 329 6.06 3.61 -9.32
CA ASN A 329 7.00 2.55 -9.70
C ASN A 329 8.10 2.37 -8.63
N SER A 330 8.37 1.12 -8.27
CA SER A 330 9.41 0.73 -7.32
C SER A 330 10.75 1.39 -7.63
N SER A 331 11.18 1.47 -8.89
CA SER A 331 12.46 2.08 -9.25
C SER A 331 12.52 3.57 -8.86
N ILE A 332 11.45 4.33 -9.14
CA ILE A 332 11.33 5.76 -8.84
C ILE A 332 11.32 5.99 -7.33
N VAL A 333 10.49 5.24 -6.60
CA VAL A 333 10.39 5.37 -5.13
C VAL A 333 11.70 4.98 -4.46
N SER A 334 12.36 3.92 -4.95
CA SER A 334 13.62 3.45 -4.38
C SER A 334 14.76 4.40 -4.61
N GLN A 335 14.77 5.15 -5.71
CA GLN A 335 15.73 6.25 -5.89
C GLN A 335 15.56 7.32 -4.81
N ARG A 336 14.32 7.67 -4.43
CA ARG A 336 14.06 8.62 -3.32
C ARG A 336 14.55 8.08 -1.99
N PHE A 337 14.30 6.80 -1.70
CA PHE A 337 14.86 6.13 -0.52
C PHE A 337 16.39 6.09 -0.55
N GLY A 338 17.00 5.78 -1.71
CA GLY A 338 18.45 5.71 -1.86
C GLY A 338 19.13 7.06 -1.60
N ARG A 339 18.55 8.15 -2.13
CA ARG A 339 18.99 9.52 -1.82
C ARG A 339 18.87 9.80 -0.32
N LEU A 340 17.70 9.57 0.26
CA LEU A 340 17.47 9.86 1.67
C LEU A 340 18.38 9.07 2.62
N LEU A 341 18.58 7.78 2.36
CA LEU A 341 19.28 6.88 3.26
C LEU A 341 20.80 7.01 3.15
N PHE A 342 21.32 7.25 1.93
CA PHE A 342 22.75 7.12 1.65
C PHE A 342 23.42 8.39 1.15
N LYS A 343 22.67 9.44 0.81
CA LYS A 343 23.22 10.76 0.51
C LYS A 343 22.89 11.69 1.68
N ASP A 344 23.83 12.56 2.01
CA ASP A 344 23.59 13.61 3.00
C ASP A 344 22.70 14.67 2.33
N GLU A 345 21.39 14.61 2.60
CA GLU A 345 20.40 15.66 2.29
C GLU A 345 20.01 16.45 3.54
#